data_AF-K1TE97-F1
#
_entry.id   AF-K1TE97-F1
#
_cell.length_a   1.000
_cell.length_b   1.000
_cell.length_c   1.000
_cell.angle_alpha   90.00
_cell.angle_beta   90.00
_cell.angle_gamma   90.00
#
_symmetry.space_group_name_H-M   'P 1'
#
loop_
_entity.id
_entity.type
_entity.pdbx_description
1 polymer ?
#
loop_
_entity_poly.entity_id
_entity_poly.type
_entity_poly.pdbx_seq_one_letter_code
_entity_poly.pdbx_strand_id
1 'polypeptide(L)' 'MKTIGIIGGGQLGLMIAEQARLLGVRTVCLDPAADAPAGAVCDDHIVGRF' A
#
# COMPACT_ATOMS: atom_id res chain seq x y z
N MET A 1 6.79 12.42 -10.28
CA MET A 1 6.43 10.99 -10.16
C MET A 1 5.03 10.91 -9.56
N LYS A 2 4.08 10.17 -10.15
CA LYS A 2 2.72 10.05 -9.59
C LYS A 2 2.73 8.98 -8.48
N THR A 3 2.02 9.22 -7.39
CA THR A 3 1.88 8.30 -6.26
C THR A 3 0.41 7.87 -6.14
N ILE A 4 0.15 6.58 -5.93
CA ILE A 4 -1.17 6.06 -5.59
C ILE A 4 -1.25 5.84 -4.08
N GLY A 5 -2.27 6.41 -3.44
CA GLY A 5 -2.63 6.11 -2.06
C GLY A 5 -3.62 4.96 -1.98
N ILE A 6 -3.38 4.00 -1.07
CA ILE A 6 -4.24 2.85 -0.81
C ILE A 6 -4.76 2.97 0.62
N ILE A 7 -6.08 3.07 0.81
CA ILE A 7 -6.71 3.07 2.14
C ILE A 7 -7.19 1.64 2.43
N GLY A 8 -6.59 1.00 3.43
CA GLY A 8 -6.76 -0.42 3.73
C GLY A 8 -5.66 -1.28 3.09
N GLY A 9 -4.76 -1.81 3.92
CA GLY A 9 -3.59 -2.60 3.54
C GLY A 9 -3.78 -4.11 3.58
N GLY A 10 -5.02 -4.61 3.56
CA GLY A 10 -5.32 -6.05 3.47
C GLY A 10 -4.92 -6.69 2.14
N GLN A 11 -5.38 -7.93 1.89
CA GLN A 11 -5.01 -8.70 0.69
C GLN A 11 -5.30 -7.99 -0.64
N LEU A 12 -6.38 -7.20 -0.72
CA LEU A 12 -6.70 -6.45 -1.94
C LEU A 12 -5.74 -5.28 -2.15
N GLY A 13 -5.37 -4.59 -1.08
CA GLY A 13 -4.35 -3.53 -1.13
C GLY A 13 -3.00 -4.07 -1.58
N LEU A 14 -2.64 -5.28 -1.11
CA LEU A 14 -1.44 -5.99 -1.56
C LEU A 14 -1.47 -6.27 -3.06
N MET A 15 -2.55 -6.88 -3.56
CA MET A 15 -2.70 -7.18 -4.99
C MET A 15 -2.59 -5.92 -5.87
N ILE A 16 -3.15 -4.79 -5.41
CA ILE A 16 -3.03 -3.51 -6.10
C ILE A 16 -1.59 -3.00 -6.08
N ALA A 17 -0.92 -3.02 -4.92
CA ALA A 17 0.44 -2.55 -4.76
C ALA A 17 1.44 -3.35 -5.61
N GLU A 18 1.25 -4.67 -5.71
CA GLU A 18 2.07 -5.53 -6.58
C GLU A 18 1.95 -5.14 -8.06
N GLN A 19 0.73 -4.90 -8.55
CA GLN A 19 0.54 -4.47 -9.94
C GLN A 19 1.06 -3.04 -10.17
N ALA A 20 0.86 -2.14 -9.22
CA ALA A 20 1.40 -0.77 -9.30
C ALA A 20 2.93 -0.77 -9.39
N ARG A 21 3.60 -1.65 -8.64
CA ARG A 21 5.05 -1.84 -8.71
C ARG A 21 5.51 -2.29 -10.10
N LEU A 22 4.81 -3.23 -10.74
CA LEU A 22 5.11 -3.65 -12.12
C LEU A 22 4.99 -2.52 -13.14
N LEU A 23 4.11 -1.54 -12.88
CA LEU A 23 3.92 -0.36 -13.71
C LEU A 23 4.88 0.79 -13.37
N GLY A 24 5.81 0.60 -12.41
CA GLY A 24 6.75 1.63 -11.98
C GLY A 24 6.08 2.80 -11.23
N VAL A 25 4.92 2.55 -10.60
CA VAL A 25 4.17 3.56 -9.86
C VAL A 25 4.50 3.46 -8.37
N ARG A 26 4.79 4.62 -7.75
CA ARG A 26 4.99 4.70 -6.30
C ARG A 26 3.65 4.52 -5.57
N THR A 27 3.66 3.76 -4.48
CA THR A 27 2.49 3.45 -3.67
C THR A 27 2.73 3.76 -2.20
N VAL A 28 1.69 4.24 -1.54
CA VAL A 28 1.66 4.45 -0.08
C VAL A 28 0.37 3.86 0.46
N CYS A 29 0.43 3.01 1.49
CA CYS A 29 -0.77 2.48 2.14
C CYS A 29 -1.00 3.06 3.54
N LEU A 30 -2.26 3.18 3.92
CA LEU A 30 -2.73 3.50 5.28
C LEU A 30 -3.49 2.30 5.84
N ASP A 31 -3.02 1.74 6.96
CA ASP A 31 -3.72 0.67 7.68
C ASP A 31 -3.50 0.76 9.20
N PRO A 32 -4.48 0.42 10.06
CA PRO A 32 -4.27 0.40 11.50
C PRO A 32 -3.29 -0.71 11.96
N ALA A 33 -3.14 -1.78 11.18
CA ALA A 33 -2.23 -2.89 11.49
C ALA A 33 -0.82 -2.59 10.98
N ALA A 34 0.18 -2.58 11.87
CA ALA A 34 1.58 -2.34 11.49
C ALA A 34 2.15 -3.43 10.56
N ASP A 35 1.55 -4.62 10.58
CA ASP A 35 1.86 -5.80 9.77
C ASP A 35 0.88 -6.00 8.60
N ALA A 36 0.14 -4.96 8.20
CA ALA A 36 -0.78 -5.03 7.07
C ALA A 36 -0.10 -5.59 5.81
N PRO A 37 -0.69 -6.57 5.10
CA PRO A 37 -0.09 -7.23 3.94
C PRO A 37 0.48 -6.28 2.87
N ALA A 38 -0.25 -5.22 2.53
CA ALA A 38 0.18 -4.25 1.52
C ALA A 38 1.40 -3.44 1.97
N GLY A 39 1.61 -3.26 3.27
CA GLY A 39 2.76 -2.54 3.83
C GLY A 39 4.10 -3.22 3.55
N ALA A 40 4.10 -4.52 3.25
CA ALA A 40 5.31 -5.25 2.83
C ALA A 40 5.73 -4.94 1.38
N VAL A 41 4.84 -4.35 0.57
CA VAL A 41 5.06 -4.10 -0.86
C VAL A 41 5.04 -2.62 -1.23
N CYS A 42 4.25 -1.80 -0.52
CA CYS A 42 4.20 -0.36 -0.73
C CYS A 42 5.53 0.32 -0.43
N ASP A 43 5.79 1.46 -1.08
CA ASP A 43 7.02 2.23 -0.85
C ASP A 43 7.02 2.90 0.53
N ASP A 44 5.84 3.26 1.04
CA ASP A 44 5.64 3.71 2.42
C ASP A 44 4.36 3.11 3.01
N HIS A 45 4.38 2.90 4.33
CA HIS A 45 3.25 2.44 5.12
C HIS A 45 2.99 3.41 6.28
N ILE A 46 1.80 3.99 6.30
CA ILE A 46 1.30 4.81 7.39
C ILE A 46 0.46 3.92 8.31
N VAL A 47 0.90 3.75 9.56
CA VAL A 47 0.12 3.03 10.56
C VAL A 47 -0.86 3.98 11.21
N GLY A 48 -2.16 3.80 10.96
CA GLY A 48 -3.19 4.73 11.43
C GLY A 48 -4.63 4.28 11.15
N ARG A 49 -5.57 4.84 11.90
CA ARG A 49 -7.02 4.58 11.72
C ARG A 49 -7.61 5.44 10.60
N PHE A 50 -8.67 4.96 9.96
CA PHE A 50 -9.41 5.61 8.88
C PHE A 50 -10.92 5.36 9.02
#